data_AF-A0A7C2RAD4-F1
#
_entry.id   AF-A0A7C2RAD4-F1
#
_cell.length_a   1.000
_cell.length_b   1.000
_cell.length_c   1.000
_cell.angle_alpha   90.00
_cell.angle_beta   90.00
_cell.angle_gamma   90.00
#
_symmetry.space_group_name_H-M   'P 1'
#
loop_
_entity.id
_entity.type
_entity.pdbx_description
1 polymer ?
#
loop_
_entity_poly.entity_id
_entity_poly.type
_entity_poly.pdbx_seq_one_letter_code
_entity_poly.pdbx_strand_id
1 'polypeptide(L)'
;MLLPKISLGRNIFSNVDDALTREWLVTNGLGGYASSTVLGVNTRKYHGLLVAAFNPPINRWVTLTKLDETLQIGNKHYDLAANEFQDTFHPNGHVFLSDFSVAPFPKFTYAVQGVTLEKTVFMPYQKNATVVIYNIRNTTDQNVSVVVSPFVNSRHIYNITDKNKINWNLVQTQENTVTI
;
A
#
# COMPACT_ATOMS: atom_id res chain seq x y z
N MET A 1 -20.71 -14.24 15.99
CA MET A 1 -20.73 -14.61 14.56
C MET A 1 -19.30 -14.53 14.06
N LEU A 2 -18.73 -15.62 13.52
CA LEU A 2 -17.41 -15.57 12.88
C LEU A 2 -17.60 -14.93 11.51
N LEU A 3 -16.89 -13.84 11.24
CA LEU A 3 -16.90 -13.22 9.91
C LEU A 3 -16.15 -14.13 8.93
N PRO A 4 -16.56 -14.19 7.65
CA PRO A 4 -15.82 -14.91 6.63
C PRO A 4 -14.37 -14.42 6.60
N LYS A 5 -13.43 -15.36 6.56
CA LYS A 5 -11.99 -15.08 6.47
C LYS A 5 -11.47 -15.63 5.16
N ILE A 6 -10.84 -14.76 4.38
CA ILE A 6 -10.00 -15.15 3.25
C ILE A 6 -8.55 -15.08 3.73
N SER A 7 -7.75 -16.09 3.40
CA SER A 7 -6.31 -16.12 3.68
C SER A 7 -5.56 -16.66 2.47
N LEU A 8 -4.44 -16.02 2.15
CA LEU A 8 -3.48 -16.43 1.12
C LEU A 8 -2.11 -16.49 1.76
N GLY A 9 -1.36 -17.55 1.46
CA GLY A 9 0.00 -17.75 1.97
C GLY A 9 1.04 -17.67 0.87
N ARG A 10 2.30 -17.92 1.25
CA ARG A 10 3.49 -17.85 0.38
C ARG A 10 3.40 -18.62 -0.94
N ASN A 11 2.65 -19.72 -0.98
CA ASN A 11 2.47 -20.52 -2.20
C ASN A 11 1.79 -19.73 -3.33
N ILE A 12 0.93 -18.77 -2.98
CA ILE A 12 0.32 -17.86 -3.95
C ILE A 12 1.32 -16.78 -4.33
N PHE A 13 2.02 -16.19 -3.36
CA PHE A 13 2.93 -15.07 -3.60
C PHE A 13 4.18 -15.43 -4.41
N SER A 14 4.57 -16.71 -4.44
CA SER A 14 5.68 -17.20 -5.27
C SER A 14 5.36 -17.18 -6.77
N ASN A 15 4.09 -17.15 -7.16
CA ASN A 15 3.67 -16.91 -8.54
C ASN A 15 3.13 -15.47 -8.63
N VAL A 16 4.02 -14.54 -9.00
CA VAL A 16 3.70 -13.11 -9.04
C VAL A 16 2.52 -12.85 -9.97
N ASP A 17 2.48 -13.46 -11.15
CA ASP A 17 1.40 -13.25 -12.12
C ASP A 17 0.03 -13.68 -11.54
N ASP A 18 -0.06 -14.85 -10.92
CA ASP A 18 -1.31 -15.29 -10.25
C ASP A 18 -1.69 -14.36 -9.10
N ALA A 19 -0.71 -13.96 -8.28
CA ALA A 19 -0.95 -13.08 -7.14
C ALA A 19 -1.42 -11.68 -7.58
N LEU A 20 -0.95 -11.15 -8.71
CA LEU A 20 -1.40 -9.88 -9.27
C LEU A 20 -2.86 -9.91 -9.76
N THR A 21 -3.42 -11.09 -10.04
CA THR A 21 -4.85 -11.21 -10.40
C THR A 21 -5.78 -11.18 -9.18
N ARG A 22 -5.24 -11.31 -7.96
CA ARG A 22 -6.01 -11.35 -6.72
C ARG A 22 -6.06 -9.94 -6.13
N GLU A 23 -7.26 -9.41 -6.00
CA GLU A 23 -7.50 -8.03 -5.58
C GLU A 23 -8.38 -7.97 -4.33
N TRP A 24 -8.25 -6.89 -3.58
CA TRP A 24 -9.09 -6.58 -2.43
C TRP A 24 -9.66 -5.17 -2.54
N LEU A 25 -10.79 -4.94 -1.88
CA LEU A 25 -11.45 -3.65 -1.87
C LEU A 25 -12.17 -3.42 -0.52
N VAL A 26 -12.03 -2.23 0.03
CA VAL A 26 -12.77 -1.75 1.20
C VAL A 26 -13.43 -0.43 0.85
N THR A 27 -14.73 -0.29 1.12
CA THR A 27 -15.50 0.93 0.82
C THR A 27 -15.74 1.77 2.06
N ASN A 28 -15.95 3.08 1.88
CA ASN A 28 -16.34 3.99 2.96
C ASN A 28 -17.84 4.33 3.01
N GLY A 29 -18.68 3.74 2.15
CA GLY A 29 -20.13 4.03 2.09
C GLY A 29 -20.52 5.32 1.36
N LEU A 30 -19.56 6.11 0.86
CA LEU A 30 -19.80 7.31 0.02
C LEU A 30 -19.57 7.04 -1.47
N GLY A 31 -19.39 5.78 -1.86
CA GLY A 31 -18.86 5.43 -3.17
C GLY A 31 -17.34 5.64 -3.31
N GLY A 32 -16.64 6.04 -2.24
CA GLY A 32 -15.18 6.00 -2.14
C GLY A 32 -14.68 4.65 -1.62
N TYR A 33 -13.42 4.33 -1.93
CA TYR A 33 -12.84 3.03 -1.60
C TYR A 33 -11.31 3.06 -1.53
N ALA A 34 -10.76 1.99 -0.95
CA ALA A 34 -9.36 1.59 -1.00
C ALA A 34 -9.29 0.23 -1.71
N SER A 35 -8.35 0.05 -2.64
CA SER A 35 -8.16 -1.23 -3.33
C SER A 35 -6.76 -1.38 -3.90
N SER A 36 -6.30 -2.62 -4.00
CA SER A 36 -5.07 -3.01 -4.67
C SER A 36 -5.05 -4.52 -4.90
N THR A 37 -3.94 -5.04 -5.41
CA THR A 37 -3.67 -6.48 -5.40
C THR A 37 -3.30 -6.96 -4.00
N VAL A 38 -3.29 -8.28 -3.79
CA VAL A 38 -2.83 -8.91 -2.53
C VAL A 38 -1.32 -8.75 -2.30
N LEU A 39 -0.57 -8.32 -3.32
CA LEU A 39 0.85 -7.91 -3.20
C LEU A 39 1.03 -6.42 -2.89
N GLY A 40 -0.07 -5.64 -2.85
CA GLY A 40 -0.01 -4.19 -2.71
C GLY A 40 0.47 -3.45 -3.97
N VAL A 41 0.52 -4.13 -5.11
CA VAL A 41 0.93 -3.58 -6.41
C VAL A 41 -0.29 -2.98 -7.11
N ASN A 42 -0.19 -1.74 -7.57
CA ASN A 42 -1.27 -1.09 -8.30
C ASN A 42 -1.14 -1.33 -9.82
N THR A 43 -1.82 -2.36 -10.33
CA THR A 43 -1.84 -2.74 -11.76
C THR A 43 -2.96 -2.09 -12.57
N ARG A 44 -3.91 -1.40 -11.92
CA ARG A 44 -5.06 -0.76 -12.57
C ARG A 44 -5.15 0.72 -12.21
N LYS A 45 -5.66 1.54 -13.14
CA LYS A 45 -5.98 2.96 -12.88
C LYS A 45 -7.03 3.18 -11.77
N TYR A 46 -7.75 2.12 -11.38
CA TYR A 46 -8.74 2.14 -10.32
C TYR A 46 -8.16 1.84 -8.94
N HIS A 47 -6.91 1.35 -8.85
CA HIS A 47 -6.26 1.07 -7.58
C HIS A 47 -5.77 2.35 -6.90
N GLY A 48 -5.76 2.30 -5.57
CA GLY A 48 -5.43 3.42 -4.70
C GLY A 48 -5.79 3.12 -3.26
N LEU A 49 -5.00 3.59 -2.31
CA LEU A 49 -5.34 3.54 -0.90
C LEU A 49 -6.41 4.55 -0.51
N LEU A 50 -6.56 5.67 -1.22
CA LEU A 50 -7.70 6.58 -1.08
C LEU A 50 -8.20 7.00 -2.46
N VAL A 51 -9.29 6.36 -2.88
CA VAL A 51 -10.12 6.80 -4.00
C VAL A 51 -11.35 7.49 -3.43
N ALA A 52 -11.25 8.81 -3.28
CA ALA A 52 -12.26 9.64 -2.64
C ALA A 52 -13.37 10.02 -3.63
N ALA A 53 -14.63 9.91 -3.21
CA ALA A 53 -15.76 10.46 -3.96
C ALA A 53 -15.98 11.92 -3.54
N PHE A 54 -15.62 12.88 -4.39
CA PHE A 54 -15.76 14.31 -4.09
C PHE A 54 -17.20 14.82 -4.23
N ASN A 55 -18.04 14.09 -4.99
CA ASN A 55 -19.48 14.31 -5.05
C ASN A 55 -20.19 12.95 -4.92
N PRO A 56 -20.33 12.40 -3.70
CA PRO A 56 -20.85 11.05 -3.48
C PRO A 56 -22.17 10.75 -4.23
N PRO A 57 -22.32 9.57 -4.87
CA PRO A 57 -21.37 8.46 -4.96
C PRO A 57 -20.42 8.52 -6.17
N ILE A 58 -20.40 9.64 -6.89
CA ILE A 58 -19.69 9.86 -8.16
C ILE A 58 -18.46 10.77 -7.98
N ASN A 59 -17.85 11.18 -9.10
CA ASN A 59 -16.69 12.07 -9.15
C ASN A 59 -15.55 11.58 -8.25
N ARG A 60 -15.00 10.41 -8.62
CA ARG A 60 -13.96 9.73 -7.85
C ARG A 60 -12.58 10.20 -8.26
N TRP A 61 -11.78 10.52 -7.25
CA TRP A 61 -10.41 10.99 -7.40
C TRP A 61 -9.48 10.07 -6.61
N VAL A 62 -8.42 9.62 -7.26
CA VAL A 62 -7.31 8.96 -6.58
C VAL A 62 -6.49 10.07 -5.94
N THR A 63 -6.39 10.08 -4.60
CA THR A 63 -5.66 11.09 -3.82
C THR A 63 -4.44 10.49 -3.10
N LEU A 64 -4.56 9.24 -2.63
CA LEU A 64 -3.46 8.43 -2.11
C LEU A 64 -3.36 7.14 -2.93
N THR A 65 -2.26 6.97 -3.65
CA THR A 65 -2.02 5.80 -4.51
C THR A 65 -1.59 4.60 -3.66
N LYS A 66 -0.56 4.77 -2.84
CA LYS A 66 0.07 3.69 -2.06
C LYS A 66 0.89 4.28 -0.91
N LEU A 67 1.25 3.43 0.05
CA LEU A 67 2.29 3.66 1.04
C LEU A 67 3.38 2.60 0.78
N ASP A 68 4.62 3.04 0.59
CA ASP A 68 5.78 2.18 0.46
C ASP A 68 6.50 2.12 1.81
N GLU A 69 6.59 0.93 2.38
CA GLU A 69 7.23 0.69 3.66
C GLU A 69 8.66 0.16 3.48
N THR A 70 9.60 0.71 4.26
CA THR A 70 10.96 0.17 4.42
C THR A 70 11.17 -0.15 5.89
N LEU A 71 11.56 -1.39 6.16
CA LEU A 71 11.95 -1.85 7.49
C LEU A 71 13.46 -1.66 7.68
N GLN A 72 13.85 -0.97 8.73
CA GLN A 72 15.26 -0.86 9.12
C GLN A 72 15.51 -1.72 10.36
N ILE A 73 16.49 -2.62 10.26
CA ILE A 73 16.91 -3.51 11.34
C ILE A 73 18.42 -3.32 11.54
N GLY A 74 18.81 -2.68 12.63
CA GLY A 74 20.19 -2.19 12.81
C GLY A 74 20.61 -1.27 11.64
N ASN A 75 21.65 -1.66 10.91
CA ASN A 75 22.18 -0.90 9.76
C ASN A 75 21.68 -1.41 8.39
N LYS A 76 20.70 -2.32 8.36
CA LYS A 76 20.18 -2.89 7.11
C LYS A 76 18.78 -2.37 6.83
N HIS A 77 18.51 -2.11 5.55
CA HIS A 77 17.21 -1.67 5.04
C HIS A 77 16.57 -2.79 4.20
N TYR A 78 15.27 -2.96 4.36
CA TYR A 78 14.46 -3.93 3.64
C TYR A 78 13.21 -3.26 3.11
N ASP A 79 13.16 -3.04 1.79
CA ASP A 79 11.99 -2.49 1.13
C ASP A 79 10.89 -3.55 1.07
N LEU A 80 9.77 -3.29 1.74
CA LEU A 80 8.60 -4.17 1.77
C LEU A 80 7.63 -3.85 0.61
N ALA A 81 7.80 -2.69 -0.02
CA ALA A 81 7.06 -2.28 -1.19
C ALA A 81 7.32 -3.18 -2.41
N ALA A 82 6.28 -3.34 -3.22
CA ALA A 82 6.31 -4.01 -4.52
C ALA A 82 5.68 -3.10 -5.59
N ASN A 83 6.37 -2.84 -6.70
CA ASN A 83 5.80 -2.11 -7.84
C ASN A 83 6.17 -2.80 -9.15
N GLU A 84 5.22 -2.80 -10.09
CA GLU A 84 5.43 -3.25 -11.46
C GLU A 84 5.67 -2.03 -12.35
N PHE A 85 6.83 -2.01 -13.00
CA PHE A 85 7.18 -1.07 -14.07
C PHE A 85 7.23 -1.83 -15.39
N GLN A 86 7.28 -1.08 -16.50
CA GLN A 86 7.21 -1.63 -17.85
C GLN A 86 8.14 -2.84 -18.08
N ASP A 87 9.37 -2.79 -17.55
CA ASP A 87 10.39 -3.80 -17.80
C ASP A 87 10.91 -4.48 -16.52
N THR A 88 10.38 -4.11 -15.36
CA THR A 88 10.93 -4.61 -14.09
C THR A 88 9.95 -4.53 -12.94
N PHE A 89 10.15 -5.42 -11.97
CA PHE A 89 9.47 -5.39 -10.71
C PHE A 89 10.43 -4.86 -9.64
N HIS A 90 10.13 -3.70 -9.05
CA HIS A 90 11.02 -3.05 -8.10
C HIS A 90 10.26 -2.11 -7.13
N PRO A 91 10.57 -2.08 -5.83
CA PRO A 91 11.36 -3.09 -5.11
C PRO A 91 10.68 -4.47 -5.12
N ASN A 92 11.41 -5.51 -4.71
CA ASN A 92 10.90 -6.89 -4.68
C ASN A 92 10.28 -7.26 -3.33
N GLY A 93 9.64 -6.32 -2.63
CA GLY A 93 9.18 -6.52 -1.26
C GLY A 93 8.13 -7.63 -1.07
N HIS A 94 7.49 -8.08 -2.15
CA HIS A 94 6.59 -9.25 -2.14
C HIS A 94 7.29 -10.52 -1.63
N VAL A 95 8.61 -10.63 -1.73
CA VAL A 95 9.38 -11.77 -1.18
C VAL A 95 9.33 -11.85 0.35
N PHE A 96 9.06 -10.72 1.01
CA PHE A 96 8.91 -10.64 2.46
C PHE A 96 7.46 -10.85 2.92
N LEU A 97 6.49 -10.81 2.01
CA LEU A 97 5.09 -11.06 2.32
C LEU A 97 4.89 -12.54 2.67
N SER A 98 4.52 -12.79 3.92
CA SER A 98 4.34 -14.14 4.46
C SER A 98 2.87 -14.58 4.49
N ASP A 99 1.95 -13.64 4.70
CA ASP A 99 0.51 -13.89 4.75
C ASP A 99 -0.26 -12.65 4.28
N PHE A 100 -1.41 -12.90 3.65
CA PHE A 100 -2.44 -11.91 3.39
C PHE A 100 -3.78 -12.46 3.88
N SER A 101 -4.58 -11.65 4.56
CA SER A 101 -5.92 -12.05 4.95
C SER A 101 -6.92 -10.90 4.92
N VAL A 102 -8.21 -11.25 4.83
CA VAL A 102 -9.33 -10.32 4.95
C VAL A 102 -10.26 -10.86 6.04
N ALA A 103 -10.26 -10.20 7.20
CA ALA A 103 -11.12 -10.56 8.34
C ALA A 103 -11.27 -9.43 9.39
N PRO A 104 -12.18 -8.45 9.20
CA PRO A 104 -12.87 -8.10 7.96
C PRO A 104 -12.02 -7.24 7.02
N PHE A 105 -10.87 -6.75 7.50
CA PHE A 105 -10.04 -5.80 6.78
C PHE A 105 -8.83 -6.49 6.12
N PRO A 106 -8.38 -6.02 4.95
CA PRO A 106 -7.13 -6.43 4.34
C PRO A 106 -5.98 -6.24 5.33
N LYS A 107 -5.28 -7.34 5.59
CA LYS A 107 -4.10 -7.40 6.44
C LYS A 107 -2.97 -8.09 5.67
N PHE A 108 -1.83 -7.42 5.63
CA PHE A 108 -0.58 -7.91 5.05
C PHE A 108 0.38 -8.21 6.20
N THR A 109 1.03 -9.36 6.18
CA THR A 109 2.04 -9.72 7.19
C THR A 109 3.38 -9.96 6.50
N TYR A 110 4.34 -9.07 6.76
CA TYR A 110 5.71 -9.19 6.27
C TYR A 110 6.60 -9.79 7.36
N ALA A 111 7.50 -10.69 6.98
CA ALA A 111 8.43 -11.33 7.90
C ALA A 111 9.87 -11.22 7.37
N VAL A 112 10.74 -10.55 8.14
CA VAL A 112 12.13 -10.25 7.76
C VAL A 112 13.04 -10.41 8.97
N GLN A 113 14.01 -11.32 8.92
CA GLN A 113 15.09 -11.45 9.92
C GLN A 113 14.61 -11.46 11.39
N GLY A 114 13.53 -12.18 11.71
CA GLY A 114 12.98 -12.23 13.09
C GLY A 114 12.10 -11.03 13.47
N VAL A 115 11.81 -10.13 12.52
CA VAL A 115 10.85 -9.04 12.69
C VAL A 115 9.61 -9.33 11.84
N THR A 116 8.43 -9.12 12.41
CA THR A 116 7.15 -9.19 11.70
C THR A 116 6.49 -7.82 11.69
N LEU A 117 6.11 -7.34 10.51
CA LEU A 117 5.29 -6.14 10.33
C LEU A 117 3.91 -6.55 9.80
N GLU A 118 2.86 -6.27 10.56
CA GLU A 118 1.50 -6.37 10.08
C GLU A 118 0.98 -4.99 9.66
N LYS A 119 0.42 -4.88 8.45
CA LYS A 119 -0.24 -3.70 7.90
C LYS A 119 -1.72 -3.99 7.69
N THR A 120 -2.60 -3.30 8.38
CA THR A 120 -4.06 -3.42 8.21
C THR A 120 -4.63 -2.15 7.60
N VAL A 121 -5.48 -2.27 6.58
CA VAL A 121 -6.10 -1.14 5.88
C VAL A 121 -7.60 -1.13 6.12
N PHE A 122 -8.17 -0.01 6.57
CA PHE A 122 -9.62 0.16 6.61
C PHE A 122 -10.03 1.59 6.28
N MET A 123 -11.32 1.76 5.99
CA MET A 123 -11.91 3.08 5.76
C MET A 123 -13.02 3.34 6.79
N PRO A 124 -13.00 4.48 7.51
CA PRO A 124 -14.10 4.86 8.36
C PRO A 124 -15.38 5.08 7.53
N TYR A 125 -16.52 4.65 8.08
CA TYR A 125 -17.80 4.84 7.43
C TYR A 125 -18.13 6.33 7.26
N GLN A 126 -18.62 6.68 6.07
CA GLN A 126 -18.96 8.04 5.65
C GLN A 126 -17.83 9.07 5.74
N LYS A 127 -16.58 8.66 5.56
CA LYS A 127 -15.41 9.55 5.49
C LYS A 127 -14.55 9.24 4.28
N ASN A 128 -14.15 10.26 3.52
CA ASN A 128 -13.08 10.16 2.52
C ASN A 128 -11.71 10.11 3.22
N ALA A 129 -11.49 9.03 3.95
CA ALA A 129 -10.28 8.77 4.71
C ALA A 129 -9.94 7.29 4.66
N THR A 130 -8.65 7.00 4.69
CA THR A 130 -8.11 5.65 4.85
C THR A 130 -7.20 5.63 6.05
N VAL A 131 -7.35 4.60 6.88
CA VAL A 131 -6.51 4.37 8.04
C VAL A 131 -5.68 3.14 7.78
N VAL A 132 -4.38 3.26 8.03
CA VAL A 132 -3.43 2.15 7.95
C VAL A 132 -2.82 1.97 9.34
N ILE A 133 -2.99 0.78 9.90
CA ILE A 133 -2.47 0.39 11.22
C ILE A 133 -1.27 -0.52 11.02
N TYR A 134 -0.17 -0.20 11.69
CA TYR A 134 1.03 -1.02 11.72
C TYR A 134 1.20 -1.66 13.10
N ASN A 135 1.40 -2.98 13.13
CA ASN A 135 1.84 -3.69 14.33
C ASN A 135 3.19 -4.35 14.05
N ILE A 136 4.17 -4.09 14.91
CA ILE A 136 5.53 -4.63 14.77
C ILE A 136 5.80 -5.58 15.92
N ARG A 137 6.29 -6.77 15.58
CA ARG A 137 6.87 -7.71 16.55
C ARG A 137 8.34 -7.88 16.23
N ASN A 138 9.20 -7.49 17.16
CA ASN A 138 10.64 -7.67 17.08
C ASN A 138 11.07 -8.78 18.05
N THR A 139 11.65 -9.88 17.55
CA THR A 139 12.23 -10.94 18.39
C THR A 139 13.76 -10.92 18.37
N THR A 140 14.35 -9.82 17.93
CA THR A 140 15.80 -9.62 17.85
C THR A 140 16.25 -8.59 18.88
N ASP A 141 17.55 -8.55 19.17
CA ASP A 141 18.17 -7.53 20.03
C ASP A 141 18.52 -6.24 19.25
N GLN A 142 18.18 -6.17 17.96
CA GLN A 142 18.47 -5.01 17.11
C GLN A 142 17.34 -3.97 17.22
N ASN A 143 17.71 -2.69 17.11
CA ASN A 143 16.72 -1.62 16.95
C ASN A 143 15.99 -1.77 15.61
N VAL A 144 14.68 -1.54 15.65
CA VAL A 144 13.79 -1.65 14.49
C VAL A 144 13.03 -0.34 14.31
N SER A 145 13.05 0.20 13.10
CA SER A 145 12.21 1.32 12.70
C SER A 145 11.53 1.03 11.36
N VAL A 146 10.40 1.69 11.12
CA VAL A 146 9.66 1.61 9.85
C VAL A 146 9.59 3.00 9.26
N VAL A 147 10.04 3.13 8.02
CA VAL A 147 9.89 4.34 7.21
C VAL A 147 8.69 4.11 6.28
N VAL A 148 7.77 5.07 6.22
CA VAL A 148 6.57 5.00 5.39
C VAL A 148 6.59 6.17 4.41
N SER A 149 6.68 5.86 3.12
CA SER A 149 6.76 6.83 2.03
C SER A 149 5.42 6.90 1.30
N PRO A 150 4.66 8.01 1.41
CA PRO A 150 3.36 8.14 0.75
C PRO A 150 3.50 8.51 -0.72
N PHE A 151 2.77 7.79 -1.58
CA PHE A 151 2.64 8.10 -2.99
C PHE A 151 1.29 8.77 -3.24
N VAL A 152 1.33 10.10 -3.40
CA VAL A 152 0.13 10.90 -3.69
C VAL A 152 -0.01 11.10 -5.20
N ASN A 153 -1.26 11.18 -5.64
CA ASN A 153 -1.61 11.55 -6.99
C ASN A 153 -2.92 12.32 -6.91
N SER A 154 -3.20 13.26 -7.81
CA SER A 154 -4.49 13.96 -7.84
C SER A 154 -5.05 13.83 -9.25
N ARG A 155 -5.75 12.72 -9.47
CA ARG A 155 -6.33 12.43 -10.78
C ARG A 155 -7.74 11.89 -10.66
N HIS A 156 -8.57 12.27 -11.63
CA HIS A 156 -9.85 11.61 -11.82
C HIS A 156 -9.62 10.13 -12.13
N ILE A 157 -10.50 9.27 -11.61
CA ILE A 157 -10.39 7.81 -11.67
C ILE A 157 -10.28 7.25 -13.11
N TYR A 158 -10.85 7.94 -14.10
CA TYR A 158 -10.80 7.52 -15.51
C TYR A 158 -9.52 7.93 -16.23
N ASN A 159 -8.72 8.82 -15.63
CA ASN A 159 -7.49 9.34 -16.21
C ASN A 159 -6.28 8.56 -15.70
N ILE A 160 -5.19 8.62 -16.46
CA ILE A 160 -3.86 8.19 -16.03
C ILE A 160 -2.95 9.41 -15.96
N THR A 161 -1.97 9.37 -15.05
CA THR A 161 -0.95 10.40 -14.94
C THR A 161 0.14 10.09 -15.96
N ASP A 162 0.31 10.97 -16.95
CA ASP A 162 1.31 10.83 -18.00
C ASP A 162 2.49 11.75 -17.68
N LYS A 163 3.66 11.16 -17.40
CA LYS A 163 4.88 11.91 -17.06
C LYS A 163 5.22 12.99 -18.09
N ASN A 164 4.89 12.76 -19.36
CA ASN A 164 5.23 13.69 -20.45
C ASN A 164 4.25 14.86 -20.55
N LYS A 165 3.11 14.80 -19.84
CA LYS A 165 2.08 15.87 -19.81
C LYS A 165 2.11 16.67 -18.51
N ILE A 166 2.97 16.29 -17.57
CA ILE A 166 3.14 16.95 -16.28
C ILE A 166 4.18 18.06 -16.47
N ASN A 167 3.71 19.29 -16.63
CA ASN A 167 4.58 20.49 -16.65
C ASN A 167 5.03 20.87 -15.23
N TRP A 168 5.74 19.99 -14.55
CA TRP A 168 6.24 20.25 -13.19
C TRP A 168 7.76 20.36 -13.24
N ASN A 169 8.28 21.50 -12.80
CA ASN A 169 9.68 21.64 -12.45
C ASN A 169 9.82 21.21 -10.99
N LEU A 170 10.19 19.95 -10.75
CA LEU A 170 10.51 19.49 -9.41
C LEU A 170 11.86 20.06 -9.01
N VAL A 171 11.86 21.06 -8.14
CA VAL A 171 13.07 21.53 -7.45
C VAL A 171 13.12 20.81 -6.11
N GLN A 172 13.94 19.76 -6.02
CA GLN A 172 14.25 19.13 -4.74
C GLN A 172 15.35 19.96 -4.06
N THR A 173 14.97 20.82 -3.12
CA THR A 173 15.93 21.50 -2.25
C THR A 173 16.33 20.55 -1.11
N GLN A 174 17.63 20.27 -0.98
CA GLN A 174 18.18 19.70 0.26
C GLN A 174 18.23 20.83 1.28
N GLU A 175 17.20 20.94 2.13
CA GLU A 175 17.29 21.77 3.32
C GLU A 175 17.77 20.91 4.49
N ASN A 176 18.96 21.22 5.02
CA ASN A 176 19.58 20.57 6.18
C ASN A 176 18.91 20.92 7.53
N THR A 177 17.66 21.39 7.52
CA THR A 177 17.00 21.87 8.74
C THR A 177 15.50 21.63 8.65
N VAL A 178 15.01 20.71 9.49
CA VAL A 178 13.60 20.65 9.88
C VAL A 178 13.50 21.40 11.21
N THR A 179 12.88 22.58 11.19
CA THR A 179 12.49 23.31 12.40
C THR A 179 11.01 23.05 12.64
N ILE A 180 10.67 22.60 13.84
CA ILE A 180 9.29 22.36 14.32
C ILE A 180 8.55 23.70 14.45
#